data_AF-A0A7Y5FTF5-F1
#
_entry.id   AF-A0A7Y5FTF5-F1
#
_cell.length_a   1.000
_cell.length_b   1.000
_cell.length_c   1.000
_cell.angle_alpha   90.00
_cell.angle_beta   90.00
_cell.angle_gamma   90.00
#
_symmetry.space_group_name_H-M   'P 1'
#
loop_
_entity.id
_entity.type
_entity.pdbx_description
1 polymer ?
#
loop_
_entity_poly.entity_id
_entity_poly.type
_entity_poly.pdbx_seq_one_letter_code
_entity_poly.pdbx_strand_id
1 'polypeptide(L)'
;MMNSTPVPLTRNENLDSLIDLDADGFPDVAELQDEQDRRNFRRWFVSIAESQLYKEDPAWRTDDHDCAGLIRFAYREALKKHDTDWLRRKPFLLDAAIPDVRKYNYPKVPLLKTKIFRTREGQFRETDLADTTFAVTAMAAKMRSYNTVFLGKTLENVQPGDLLFYLNAGDVNMPQHSMIFLGDQRRPASYEDAVIYHTGPREAEPGVLKKVRLLDLLQHPDDRWHPAPENQYFLGFYRWKILD
;
A
#
# COMPACT_ATOMS: atom_id res chain seq x y z
N MET A 1 39.11 -27.60 -3.58
CA MET A 1 37.88 -26.86 -3.90
C MET A 1 36.97 -26.97 -2.68
N MET A 2 36.75 -25.86 -1.98
CA MET A 2 35.96 -25.83 -0.74
C MET A 2 34.47 -25.91 -1.09
N ASN A 3 33.81 -26.98 -0.68
CA ASN A 3 32.36 -27.03 -0.60
C ASN A 3 31.94 -26.25 0.64
N SER A 4 31.44 -25.03 0.46
CA SER A 4 30.75 -24.28 1.50
C SER A 4 29.36 -24.89 1.71
N THR A 5 29.23 -25.71 2.75
CA THR A 5 27.94 -26.12 3.32
C THR A 5 27.18 -24.88 3.79
N PRO A 6 25.87 -24.76 3.52
CA PRO A 6 25.06 -23.70 4.12
C PRO A 6 25.05 -23.92 5.64
N VAL A 7 25.44 -22.88 6.40
CA VAL A 7 25.29 -22.86 7.85
C VAL A 7 23.79 -22.96 8.15
N PRO A 8 23.32 -23.96 8.91
CA PRO A 8 21.94 -24.00 9.37
C PRO A 8 21.71 -22.81 10.30
N LEU A 9 20.75 -21.95 9.98
CA LEU A 9 20.27 -20.91 10.89
C LEU A 9 19.88 -21.57 12.21
N THR A 10 20.38 -21.03 13.32
CA THR A 10 20.20 -21.64 14.64
C THR A 10 18.74 -21.49 15.09
N ARG A 11 18.23 -22.45 15.88
CA ARG A 11 16.82 -22.51 16.32
C ARG A 11 16.32 -21.22 17.02
N ASN A 12 17.22 -20.40 17.56
CA ASN A 12 16.89 -19.11 18.18
C ASN A 12 16.62 -17.99 17.16
N GLU A 13 17.34 -17.95 16.03
CA GLU A 13 17.08 -16.97 14.96
C GLU A 13 15.70 -17.14 14.32
N ASN A 14 15.14 -18.35 14.42
CA ASN A 14 13.81 -18.68 13.90
C ASN A 14 12.69 -18.17 14.84
N LEU A 15 12.89 -18.17 16.17
CA LEU A 15 11.88 -17.69 17.12
C LEU A 15 11.77 -16.17 17.12
N ASP A 16 12.90 -15.45 17.09
CA ASP A 16 12.90 -13.98 17.07
C ASP A 16 12.23 -13.43 15.80
N SER A 17 12.23 -14.23 14.72
CA SER A 17 11.55 -13.85 13.48
C SER A 17 10.02 -13.90 13.57
N LEU A 18 9.46 -14.63 14.54
CA LEU A 18 8.01 -14.80 14.71
C LEU A 18 7.39 -13.75 15.65
N ILE A 19 8.18 -12.79 16.12
CA ILE A 19 7.72 -11.75 17.04
C ILE A 19 6.81 -10.76 16.32
N ASP A 20 5.73 -10.37 17.00
CA ASP A 20 4.77 -9.30 16.69
C ASP A 20 4.62 -8.49 17.99
N LEU A 21 5.49 -7.48 18.18
CA LEU A 21 5.63 -6.79 19.47
C LEU A 21 4.45 -5.88 19.78
N ASP A 22 3.87 -5.25 18.77
CA ASP A 22 2.77 -4.29 18.90
C ASP A 22 1.39 -4.94 18.70
N ALA A 23 1.36 -6.26 18.44
CA ALA A 23 0.17 -7.07 18.29
C ALA A 23 -0.71 -6.64 17.11
N ASP A 24 -0.11 -6.06 16.06
CA ASP A 24 -0.83 -5.54 14.91
C ASP A 24 -1.21 -6.63 13.89
N GLY A 25 -0.67 -7.85 14.03
CA GLY A 25 -0.95 -8.97 13.15
C GLY A 25 0.10 -9.18 12.05
N PHE A 26 1.18 -8.41 12.01
CA PHE A 26 2.36 -8.65 11.20
C PHE A 26 3.54 -9.06 12.08
N PRO A 27 4.42 -9.96 11.60
CA PRO A 27 5.67 -10.18 12.30
C PRO A 27 6.61 -8.99 12.05
N ASP A 28 7.26 -8.46 13.09
CA ASP A 28 8.15 -7.28 13.05
C ASP A 28 9.26 -7.40 11.97
N VAL A 29 9.70 -8.62 11.66
CA VAL A 29 10.69 -8.88 10.60
C VAL A 29 10.17 -8.54 9.21
N ALA A 30 8.85 -8.53 9.00
CA ALA A 30 8.21 -8.13 7.76
C ALA A 30 7.93 -6.61 7.70
N GLU A 31 8.13 -5.85 8.76
CA GLU A 31 7.90 -4.40 8.78
C GLU A 31 9.17 -3.61 8.50
N LEU A 32 9.05 -2.35 8.08
CA LEU A 32 10.20 -1.48 7.83
C LEU A 32 10.53 -0.69 9.09
N GLN A 33 11.32 -1.26 10.01
CA GLN A 33 11.68 -0.61 11.28
C GLN A 33 12.66 0.57 11.14
N ASP A 34 13.41 0.62 10.04
CA ASP A 34 14.33 1.72 9.76
C ASP A 34 13.59 2.87 9.07
N GLU A 35 13.75 4.06 9.64
CA GLU A 35 13.07 5.27 9.19
C GLU A 35 13.48 5.71 7.77
N GLN A 36 14.70 5.39 7.30
CA GLN A 36 15.06 5.64 5.90
C GLN A 36 14.35 4.67 4.96
N ASP A 37 14.19 3.40 5.33
CA ASP A 37 13.42 2.42 4.56
C ASP A 37 11.94 2.80 4.48
N ARG A 38 11.33 3.27 5.59
CA ARG A 38 9.95 3.82 5.60
C ARG A 38 9.80 4.96 4.60
N ARG A 39 10.73 5.93 4.61
CA ARG A 39 10.73 7.05 3.66
C ARG A 39 10.93 6.60 2.22
N ASN A 40 11.84 5.67 1.97
CA ASN A 40 12.10 5.14 0.63
C ASN A 40 10.86 4.43 0.08
N PHE A 41 10.21 3.59 0.89
CA PHE A 41 8.96 2.94 0.53
C PHE A 41 7.89 3.96 0.16
N ARG A 42 7.66 4.99 0.99
CA ARG A 42 6.65 6.03 0.71
C ARG A 42 6.91 6.75 -0.61
N ARG A 43 8.16 7.16 -0.84
CA ARG A 43 8.58 7.85 -2.06
C ARG A 43 8.35 6.96 -3.28
N TRP A 44 8.76 5.69 -3.22
CA TRP A 44 8.55 4.74 -4.30
C TRP A 44 7.06 4.50 -4.54
N PHE A 45 6.29 4.24 -3.50
CA PHE A 45 4.86 3.98 -3.55
C PHE A 45 4.09 5.12 -4.24
N VAL A 46 4.36 6.36 -3.85
CA VAL A 46 3.76 7.57 -4.45
C VAL A 46 4.22 7.76 -5.89
N SER A 47 5.53 7.71 -6.15
CA SER A 47 6.12 7.90 -7.50
C SER A 47 5.56 6.89 -8.49
N ILE A 48 5.52 5.60 -8.11
CA ILE A 48 5.03 4.51 -8.96
C ILE A 48 3.53 4.65 -9.23
N ALA A 49 2.73 4.95 -8.20
CA ALA A 49 1.29 5.15 -8.36
C ALA A 49 0.99 6.30 -9.32
N GLU A 50 1.62 7.46 -9.11
CA GLU A 50 1.38 8.65 -9.93
C GLU A 50 1.87 8.47 -11.37
N SER A 51 2.97 7.74 -11.58
CA SER A 51 3.51 7.44 -12.91
C SER A 51 2.51 6.70 -13.81
N GLN A 52 1.53 5.99 -13.22
CA GLN A 52 0.50 5.28 -13.99
C GLN A 52 -0.42 6.21 -14.79
N LEU A 53 -0.53 7.50 -14.41
CA LEU A 53 -1.32 8.50 -15.15
C LEU A 53 -0.77 8.76 -16.56
N TYR A 54 0.54 8.62 -16.75
CA TYR A 54 1.21 8.93 -18.00
C TYR A 54 1.21 7.73 -18.94
N LYS A 55 1.46 6.54 -18.38
CA LYS A 55 1.33 5.27 -19.07
C LYS A 55 1.18 4.16 -18.05
N GLU A 56 0.07 3.44 -18.15
CA GLU A 56 -0.14 2.24 -17.35
C GLU A 56 0.95 1.21 -17.63
N ASP A 57 1.47 0.66 -16.54
CA ASP A 57 2.49 -0.35 -16.59
C ASP A 57 1.91 -1.68 -17.10
N PRO A 58 2.53 -2.33 -18.10
CA PRO A 58 2.07 -3.65 -18.55
C PRO A 58 2.13 -4.74 -17.47
N ALA A 59 2.91 -4.53 -16.39
CA ALA A 59 2.94 -5.44 -15.25
C ALA A 59 1.78 -5.23 -14.26
N TRP A 60 1.04 -4.12 -14.37
CA TRP A 60 -0.23 -3.97 -13.66
C TRP A 60 -1.24 -4.90 -14.31
N ARG A 61 -1.60 -5.97 -13.59
CA ARG A 61 -2.51 -7.00 -14.11
C ARG A 61 -3.87 -6.39 -14.39
N THR A 62 -4.45 -6.73 -15.53
CA THR A 62 -5.82 -6.36 -15.90
C THR A 62 -6.85 -6.83 -14.87
N ASP A 63 -6.65 -8.00 -14.27
CA ASP A 63 -7.50 -8.53 -13.18
C ASP A 63 -7.44 -7.68 -11.90
N ASP A 64 -6.42 -6.83 -11.77
CA ASP A 64 -6.22 -5.88 -10.69
C ASP A 64 -6.59 -4.45 -11.11
N HIS A 65 -7.44 -4.23 -12.13
CA HIS A 65 -7.92 -2.88 -12.50
C HIS A 65 -9.13 -2.43 -11.65
N ASP A 66 -9.10 -2.69 -10.35
CA ASP A 66 -10.05 -2.13 -9.39
C ASP A 66 -9.41 -1.00 -8.57
N CYS A 67 -10.18 -0.33 -7.70
CA CYS A 67 -9.67 0.78 -6.89
C CYS A 67 -8.51 0.38 -5.95
N ALA A 68 -8.50 -0.86 -5.45
CA ALA A 68 -7.42 -1.40 -4.63
C ALA A 68 -6.26 -1.94 -5.49
N GLY A 69 -6.47 -2.06 -6.78
CA GLY A 69 -5.54 -2.53 -7.79
C GLY A 69 -4.28 -1.71 -7.90
N LEU A 70 -4.46 -0.40 -8.09
CA LEU A 70 -3.38 0.58 -8.12
C LEU A 70 -2.54 0.49 -6.84
N ILE A 71 -3.21 0.39 -5.71
CA ILE A 71 -2.59 0.30 -4.38
C ILE A 71 -1.75 -0.97 -4.28
N ARG A 72 -2.31 -2.14 -4.66
CA ARG A 72 -1.60 -3.42 -4.67
C ARG A 72 -0.38 -3.40 -5.58
N PHE A 73 -0.53 -2.81 -6.77
CA PHE A 73 0.55 -2.68 -7.74
C PHE A 73 1.68 -1.81 -7.17
N ALA A 74 1.36 -0.58 -6.77
CA ALA A 74 2.34 0.36 -6.23
C ALA A 74 3.05 -0.19 -4.98
N TYR A 75 2.32 -0.87 -4.08
CA TYR A 75 2.90 -1.47 -2.86
C TYR A 75 3.95 -2.54 -3.20
N ARG A 76 3.63 -3.46 -4.12
CA ARG A 76 4.56 -4.52 -4.51
C ARG A 76 5.76 -3.97 -5.25
N GLU A 77 5.53 -3.06 -6.20
CA GLU A 77 6.63 -2.46 -6.96
C GLU A 77 7.55 -1.63 -6.06
N ALA A 78 7.02 -0.87 -5.10
CA ALA A 78 7.82 -0.07 -4.17
C ALA A 78 8.78 -0.89 -3.29
N LEU A 79 8.49 -2.19 -3.12
CA LEU A 79 9.35 -3.12 -2.39
C LEU A 79 10.32 -3.89 -3.31
N LYS A 80 10.29 -3.72 -4.63
CA LYS A 80 11.23 -4.40 -5.52
C LYS A 80 12.62 -3.77 -5.46
N LYS A 81 13.58 -4.45 -6.09
CA LYS A 81 14.83 -3.81 -6.49
C LYS A 81 14.59 -2.95 -7.72
N HIS A 82 15.04 -1.71 -7.68
CA HIS A 82 14.89 -0.76 -8.79
C HIS A 82 16.20 -0.64 -9.57
N ASP A 83 16.70 -1.78 -10.06
CA ASP A 83 17.92 -1.85 -10.88
C ASP A 83 17.71 -1.29 -12.30
N THR A 84 18.79 -1.22 -13.09
CA THR A 84 18.77 -0.71 -14.47
C THR A 84 17.75 -1.44 -15.36
N ASP A 85 17.55 -2.74 -15.16
CA ASP A 85 16.61 -3.53 -15.96
C ASP A 85 15.15 -3.28 -15.55
N TRP A 86 14.90 -3.03 -14.27
CA TRP A 86 13.60 -2.57 -13.79
C TRP A 86 13.30 -1.17 -14.34
N LEU A 87 14.22 -0.21 -14.18
CA LEU A 87 14.05 1.18 -14.63
C LEU A 87 13.80 1.28 -16.13
N ARG A 88 14.49 0.49 -16.96
CA ARG A 88 14.29 0.46 -18.42
C ARG A 88 12.85 0.10 -18.81
N ARG A 89 12.16 -0.70 -17.98
CA ARG A 89 10.76 -1.09 -18.20
C ARG A 89 9.77 -0.01 -17.76
N LYS A 90 10.22 1.05 -17.08
CA LYS A 90 9.39 2.11 -16.49
C LYS A 90 9.73 3.50 -17.07
N PRO A 91 9.59 3.73 -18.39
CA PRO A 91 10.06 4.96 -19.03
C PRO A 91 9.32 6.24 -18.61
N PHE A 92 8.17 6.13 -17.92
CA PHE A 92 7.35 7.26 -17.45
C PHE A 92 7.40 7.44 -15.93
N LEU A 93 8.40 6.85 -15.28
CA LEU A 93 8.62 6.98 -13.85
C LEU A 93 8.99 8.43 -13.49
N LEU A 94 8.29 9.01 -12.52
CA LEU A 94 8.47 10.41 -12.13
C LEU A 94 9.79 10.68 -11.41
N ASP A 95 10.21 9.77 -10.51
CA ASP A 95 11.46 9.89 -9.77
C ASP A 95 12.17 8.52 -9.77
N ALA A 96 13.26 8.45 -10.52
CA ALA A 96 14.13 7.27 -10.63
C ALA A 96 15.31 7.30 -9.64
N ALA A 97 15.49 8.39 -8.88
CA ALA A 97 16.63 8.59 -7.98
C ALA A 97 16.32 8.19 -6.53
N ILE A 98 15.17 7.56 -6.29
CA ILE A 98 14.77 7.08 -4.96
C ILE A 98 15.63 5.84 -4.62
N PRO A 99 16.32 5.81 -3.46
CA PRO A 99 17.03 4.61 -3.05
C PRO A 99 16.06 3.46 -2.71
N ASP A 100 16.48 2.22 -2.92
CA ASP A 100 15.69 1.04 -2.54
C ASP A 100 15.45 0.97 -1.02
N VAL A 101 14.38 0.26 -0.65
CA VAL A 101 14.22 -0.31 0.69
C VAL A 101 15.33 -1.34 0.92
N ARG A 102 16.05 -1.24 2.04
CA ARG A 102 17.27 -2.02 2.32
C ARG A 102 16.99 -3.33 3.05
N LYS A 103 16.02 -3.36 3.97
CA LYS A 103 15.75 -4.51 4.84
C LYS A 103 15.48 -5.79 4.05
N TYR A 104 14.68 -5.69 2.99
CA TYR A 104 14.39 -6.78 2.06
C TYR A 104 13.81 -6.23 0.75
N ASN A 105 13.65 -7.09 -0.26
CA ASN A 105 12.91 -6.76 -1.48
C ASN A 105 11.89 -7.85 -1.85
N TYR A 106 10.70 -7.43 -2.30
CA TYR A 106 9.69 -8.32 -2.87
C TYR A 106 10.25 -9.07 -4.09
N PRO A 107 10.01 -10.38 -4.25
CA PRO A 107 9.06 -11.24 -3.54
C PRO A 107 9.61 -11.98 -2.30
N LYS A 108 10.75 -11.55 -1.75
CA LYS A 108 11.43 -12.21 -0.63
C LYS A 108 11.20 -11.48 0.69
N VAL A 109 9.94 -11.10 0.97
CA VAL A 109 9.57 -10.53 2.28
C VAL A 109 9.76 -11.59 3.36
N PRO A 110 10.45 -11.29 4.48
CA PRO A 110 10.66 -12.24 5.58
C PRO A 110 9.34 -12.86 6.03
N LEU A 111 9.34 -14.20 6.14
CA LEU A 111 8.18 -15.07 6.42
C LEU A 111 7.04 -15.04 5.38
N LEU A 112 6.61 -13.86 4.94
CA LEU A 112 5.43 -13.66 4.10
C LEU A 112 5.66 -13.96 2.61
N LYS A 113 6.91 -13.86 2.13
CA LYS A 113 7.29 -14.06 0.72
C LYS A 113 6.44 -13.18 -0.21
N THR A 114 5.52 -13.78 -0.98
CA THR A 114 4.60 -13.08 -1.88
C THR A 114 3.25 -12.76 -1.24
N LYS A 115 2.92 -13.37 -0.09
CA LYS A 115 1.64 -13.23 0.60
C LYS A 115 1.69 -12.05 1.59
N ILE A 116 1.85 -10.84 1.07
CA ILE A 116 2.13 -9.65 1.89
C ILE A 116 0.88 -8.95 2.41
N PHE A 117 -0.33 -9.45 2.11
CA PHE A 117 -1.58 -8.85 2.58
C PHE A 117 -2.28 -9.74 3.59
N ARG A 118 -2.57 -9.20 4.77
CA ARG A 118 -3.39 -9.86 5.80
C ARG A 118 -4.87 -9.78 5.44
N THR A 119 -5.64 -10.85 5.71
CA THR A 119 -7.03 -10.98 5.25
C THR A 119 -8.06 -11.22 6.34
N ARG A 120 -7.62 -11.33 7.60
CA ARG A 120 -8.43 -11.52 8.79
C ARG A 120 -7.77 -10.85 10.01
N GLU A 121 -8.55 -10.65 11.06
CA GLU A 121 -8.09 -10.06 12.32
C GLU A 121 -7.17 -10.98 13.15
N GLY A 122 -6.61 -10.42 14.21
CA GLY A 122 -5.81 -11.13 15.22
C GLY A 122 -4.31 -10.87 15.12
N GLN A 123 -3.61 -11.15 16.21
CA GLN A 123 -2.15 -11.16 16.32
C GLN A 123 -1.52 -12.17 15.37
N PHE A 124 -0.27 -11.94 15.00
CA PHE A 124 0.50 -12.88 14.21
C PHE A 124 0.74 -14.17 14.99
N ARG A 125 0.57 -15.30 14.30
CA ARG A 125 0.91 -16.63 14.81
C ARG A 125 1.63 -17.41 13.71
N GLU A 126 2.52 -18.32 14.09
CA GLU A 126 3.25 -19.16 13.12
C GLU A 126 2.29 -19.91 12.17
N THR A 127 1.12 -20.33 12.66
CA THR A 127 0.08 -20.98 11.86
C THR A 127 -0.45 -20.12 10.71
N ASP A 128 -0.35 -18.79 10.81
CA ASP A 128 -0.79 -17.83 9.78
C ASP A 128 0.05 -17.95 8.49
N LEU A 129 1.27 -18.47 8.59
CA LEU A 129 2.16 -18.69 7.45
C LEU A 129 1.71 -19.86 6.58
N ALA A 130 1.02 -20.83 7.17
CA ALA A 130 0.57 -22.05 6.51
C ALA A 130 -0.87 -21.96 5.99
N ASP A 131 -1.67 -21.02 6.49
CA ASP A 131 -3.08 -20.90 6.15
C ASP A 131 -3.39 -19.75 5.15
N THR A 132 -4.64 -19.28 5.14
CA THR A 132 -5.12 -18.20 4.26
C THR A 132 -5.13 -16.82 4.94
N THR A 133 -4.55 -16.67 6.13
CA THR A 133 -4.47 -15.39 6.85
C THR A 133 -3.72 -14.35 6.02
N PHE A 134 -2.60 -14.76 5.43
CA PHE A 134 -1.86 -13.97 4.46
C PHE A 134 -2.15 -14.41 3.02
N ALA A 135 -2.31 -13.42 2.14
CA ALA A 135 -2.63 -13.63 0.74
C ALA A 135 -1.77 -12.75 -0.17
N VAL A 136 -1.66 -13.17 -1.43
CA VAL A 136 -0.99 -12.36 -2.46
C VAL A 136 -1.76 -11.09 -2.79
N THR A 137 -3.04 -10.99 -2.40
CA THR A 137 -3.95 -9.89 -2.73
C THR A 137 -4.96 -9.65 -1.61
N ALA A 138 -5.46 -8.42 -1.51
CA ALA A 138 -6.56 -8.05 -0.64
C ALA A 138 -7.43 -6.97 -1.31
N MET A 139 -8.74 -6.99 -1.03
CA MET A 139 -9.67 -5.93 -1.44
C MET A 139 -9.57 -4.74 -0.49
N ALA A 140 -10.06 -3.58 -0.91
CA ALA A 140 -10.04 -2.33 -0.13
C ALA A 140 -10.51 -2.52 1.32
N ALA A 141 -11.62 -3.24 1.54
CA ALA A 141 -12.15 -3.50 2.88
C ALA A 141 -11.18 -4.31 3.77
N LYS A 142 -10.50 -5.33 3.22
CA LYS A 142 -9.50 -6.12 3.96
C LYS A 142 -8.21 -5.33 4.17
N MET A 143 -7.81 -4.49 3.21
CA MET A 143 -6.68 -3.59 3.37
C MET A 143 -6.90 -2.64 4.54
N ARG A 144 -8.00 -1.89 4.49
CA ARG A 144 -8.37 -0.93 5.54
C ARG A 144 -8.43 -1.59 6.92
N SER A 145 -9.05 -2.77 7.01
CA SER A 145 -9.27 -3.43 8.30
C SER A 145 -8.04 -4.11 8.88
N TYR A 146 -7.17 -4.69 8.03
CA TYR A 146 -6.13 -5.61 8.52
C TYR A 146 -4.70 -5.24 8.13
N ASN A 147 -4.50 -4.29 7.21
CA ASN A 147 -3.17 -3.94 6.67
C ASN A 147 -2.79 -2.48 6.99
N THR A 148 -3.70 -1.73 7.60
CA THR A 148 -3.51 -0.32 7.88
C THR A 148 -4.00 0.06 9.26
N VAL A 149 -3.42 1.12 9.83
CA VAL A 149 -3.85 1.79 11.05
C VAL A 149 -4.63 3.06 10.72
N PHE A 150 -5.64 3.38 11.53
CA PHE A 150 -6.49 4.55 11.35
C PHE A 150 -5.80 5.83 11.87
N LEU A 151 -5.75 6.87 11.05
CA LEU A 151 -5.12 8.16 11.40
C LEU A 151 -6.11 9.23 11.84
N GLY A 152 -7.41 9.00 11.64
CA GLY A 152 -8.46 10.01 11.82
C GLY A 152 -9.13 10.40 10.50
N LYS A 153 -9.98 11.42 10.57
CA LYS A 153 -10.65 12.02 9.40
C LYS A 153 -10.16 13.43 9.07
N THR A 154 -9.10 13.88 9.75
CA THR A 154 -8.46 15.18 9.57
C THR A 154 -7.07 14.99 8.94
N LEU A 155 -6.45 16.07 8.47
CA LEU A 155 -5.13 16.02 7.83
C LEU A 155 -3.94 16.03 8.80
N GLU A 156 -4.19 16.11 10.11
CA GLU A 156 -3.18 16.38 11.15
C GLU A 156 -1.98 15.44 11.09
N ASN A 157 -2.21 14.14 10.88
CA ASN A 157 -1.17 13.10 10.88
C ASN A 157 -0.90 12.50 9.49
N VAL A 158 -1.51 13.05 8.44
CA VAL A 158 -1.50 12.45 7.10
C VAL A 158 -0.16 12.74 6.42
N GLN A 159 0.44 11.71 5.82
CA GLN A 159 1.67 11.78 5.06
C GLN A 159 1.50 11.18 3.67
N PRO A 160 2.32 11.58 2.69
CA PRO A 160 2.32 10.99 1.35
C PRO A 160 2.45 9.46 1.39
N GLY A 161 1.60 8.79 0.62
CA GLY A 161 1.47 7.33 0.60
C GLY A 161 0.50 6.76 1.63
N ASP A 162 -0.05 7.57 2.54
CA ASP A 162 -1.23 7.18 3.31
C ASP A 162 -2.46 7.07 2.39
N LEU A 163 -3.46 6.32 2.83
CA LEU A 163 -4.63 5.95 2.05
C LEU A 163 -5.88 6.68 2.56
N LEU A 164 -6.80 6.94 1.65
CA LEU A 164 -8.17 7.35 1.97
C LEU A 164 -9.11 6.21 1.66
N PHE A 165 -10.09 5.96 2.52
CA PHE A 165 -11.14 5.00 2.25
C PHE A 165 -12.53 5.65 2.33
N TYR A 166 -13.41 5.21 1.44
CA TYR A 166 -14.82 5.59 1.41
C TYR A 166 -15.71 4.35 1.43
N LEU A 167 -16.87 4.44 2.06
CA LEU A 167 -17.95 3.47 1.92
C LEU A 167 -18.61 3.64 0.55
N ASN A 168 -18.69 2.56 -0.22
CA ASN A 168 -19.35 2.52 -1.51
C ASN A 168 -20.58 1.58 -1.42
N ALA A 169 -21.57 1.99 -0.63
CA ALA A 169 -22.72 1.16 -0.27
C ALA A 169 -23.59 0.71 -1.48
N GLY A 170 -23.42 1.32 -2.65
CA GLY A 170 -24.14 0.95 -3.87
C GLY A 170 -23.52 -0.20 -4.66
N ASP A 171 -22.33 -0.66 -4.29
CA ASP A 171 -21.62 -1.74 -4.99
C ASP A 171 -21.30 -2.89 -4.02
N VAL A 172 -22.06 -3.98 -4.14
CA VAL A 172 -21.89 -5.18 -3.30
C VAL A 172 -20.56 -5.89 -3.53
N ASN A 173 -19.95 -5.73 -4.72
CA ASN A 173 -18.68 -6.35 -5.07
C ASN A 173 -17.50 -5.48 -4.62
N MET A 174 -17.68 -4.16 -4.59
CA MET A 174 -16.68 -3.19 -4.15
C MET A 174 -17.28 -2.24 -3.11
N PRO A 175 -17.59 -2.72 -1.90
CA PRO A 175 -18.30 -1.94 -0.87
C PRO A 175 -17.46 -0.80 -0.28
N GLN A 176 -16.19 -0.69 -0.66
CA GLN A 176 -15.31 0.41 -0.28
C GLN A 176 -14.49 0.86 -1.48
N HIS A 177 -14.23 2.16 -1.54
CA HIS A 177 -13.35 2.78 -2.52
C HIS A 177 -12.11 3.32 -1.82
N SER A 178 -10.95 3.22 -2.48
CA SER A 178 -9.67 3.59 -1.91
C SER A 178 -8.87 4.53 -2.82
N MET A 179 -8.19 5.50 -2.20
CA MET A 179 -7.32 6.47 -2.89
C MET A 179 -5.96 6.55 -2.19
N ILE A 180 -4.93 7.01 -2.90
CA ILE A 180 -3.58 7.25 -2.36
C ILE A 180 -3.36 8.76 -2.24
N PHE A 181 -2.90 9.22 -1.08
CA PHE A 181 -2.54 10.62 -0.85
C PHE A 181 -1.16 10.97 -1.42
N LEU A 182 -1.08 12.01 -2.24
CA LEU A 182 0.10 12.45 -3.01
C LEU A 182 0.75 13.74 -2.47
N GLY A 183 0.70 14.00 -1.17
CA GLY A 183 1.24 15.25 -0.60
C GLY A 183 2.77 15.41 -0.74
N ASP A 184 3.33 16.40 -0.05
CA ASP A 184 4.79 16.62 0.03
C ASP A 184 5.33 16.31 1.44
N GLN A 185 6.31 15.40 1.53
CA GLN A 185 6.95 15.00 2.79
C GLN A 185 7.67 16.16 3.52
N ARG A 186 7.93 17.28 2.83
CA ARG A 186 8.66 18.43 3.38
C ARG A 186 7.77 19.45 4.09
N ARG A 187 6.44 19.27 4.05
CA ARG A 187 5.49 20.18 4.69
C ARG A 187 4.27 19.42 5.23
N PRO A 188 3.49 20.02 6.16
CA PRO A 188 2.22 19.45 6.58
C PRO A 188 1.27 19.22 5.40
N ALA A 189 0.41 18.20 5.54
CA ALA A 189 -0.67 17.93 4.61
C ALA A 189 -1.67 19.10 4.58
N SER A 190 -2.22 19.35 3.40
CA SER A 190 -3.12 20.45 3.12
C SER A 190 -4.18 20.05 2.09
N TYR A 191 -5.26 20.82 1.99
CA TYR A 191 -6.29 20.57 0.98
C TYR A 191 -5.84 20.88 -0.45
N GLU A 192 -4.69 21.54 -0.65
CA GLU A 192 -4.08 21.72 -1.97
C GLU A 192 -3.35 20.46 -2.46
N ASP A 193 -3.09 19.51 -1.56
CA ASP A 193 -2.50 18.22 -1.94
C ASP A 193 -3.49 17.37 -2.74
N ALA A 194 -2.94 16.47 -3.55
CA ALA A 194 -3.71 15.61 -4.42
C ALA A 194 -3.91 14.21 -3.85
N VAL A 195 -4.90 13.51 -4.40
CA VAL A 195 -5.02 12.06 -4.32
C VAL A 195 -5.03 11.48 -5.72
N ILE A 196 -4.59 10.23 -5.83
CA ILE A 196 -4.75 9.42 -7.03
C ILE A 196 -5.55 8.16 -6.72
N TYR A 197 -6.38 7.76 -7.66
CA TYR A 197 -7.18 6.55 -7.55
C TYR A 197 -7.57 6.01 -8.91
N HIS A 198 -7.91 4.73 -8.96
CA HIS A 198 -8.59 4.11 -10.09
C HIS A 198 -10.09 4.05 -9.78
N THR A 199 -10.95 4.48 -10.71
CA THR A 199 -12.41 4.51 -10.47
C THR A 199 -13.03 3.13 -10.25
N GLY A 200 -12.30 2.07 -10.60
CA GLY A 200 -12.82 0.71 -10.71
C GLY A 200 -13.64 0.54 -11.99
N PRO A 201 -13.85 -0.72 -12.41
CA PRO A 201 -14.67 -1.01 -13.57
C PRO A 201 -16.14 -0.74 -13.23
N ARG A 202 -16.90 -0.23 -14.20
CA ARG A 202 -18.36 -0.08 -14.12
C ARG A 202 -18.97 -0.63 -15.39
N GLU A 203 -19.75 -1.70 -15.28
CA GLU A 203 -20.44 -2.34 -16.41
C GLU A 203 -19.59 -2.42 -17.71
N ALA A 204 -19.76 -1.45 -18.62
CA ALA A 204 -19.10 -1.38 -19.93
C ALA A 204 -17.77 -0.59 -19.95
N GLU A 205 -17.38 0.05 -18.84
CA GLU A 205 -16.17 0.86 -18.74
C GLU A 205 -15.13 0.19 -17.82
N PRO A 206 -13.87 0.03 -18.26
CA PRO A 206 -12.82 -0.60 -17.46
C PRO A 206 -12.42 0.22 -16.23
N GLY A 207 -12.89 1.46 -16.12
CA GLY A 207 -12.42 2.45 -15.16
C GLY A 207 -11.24 3.25 -15.70
N VAL A 208 -10.92 4.34 -15.01
CA VAL A 208 -9.82 5.23 -15.36
C VAL A 208 -9.05 5.65 -14.12
N LEU A 209 -7.78 5.99 -14.30
CA LEU A 209 -7.01 6.71 -13.29
C LEU A 209 -7.42 8.17 -13.23
N LYS A 210 -7.55 8.69 -12.01
CA LYS A 210 -7.81 10.11 -11.74
C LYS A 210 -6.83 10.62 -10.70
N LYS A 211 -6.38 11.85 -10.91
CA LYS A 211 -5.66 12.67 -9.92
C LYS A 211 -6.44 13.95 -9.69
N VAL A 212 -6.79 14.24 -8.44
CA VAL A 212 -7.61 15.39 -8.05
C VAL A 212 -7.08 15.98 -6.75
N ARG A 213 -7.24 17.29 -6.55
CA ARG A 213 -6.92 17.89 -5.25
C ARG A 213 -7.95 17.49 -4.20
N LEU A 214 -7.54 17.42 -2.94
CA LEU A 214 -8.49 17.23 -1.84
C LEU A 214 -9.52 18.36 -1.77
N LEU A 215 -9.13 19.59 -2.10
CA LEU A 215 -10.05 20.73 -2.19
C LEU A 215 -11.13 20.51 -3.26
N ASP A 216 -10.76 19.95 -4.42
CA ASP A 216 -11.71 19.66 -5.49
C ASP A 216 -12.65 18.50 -5.08
N LEU A 217 -12.15 17.52 -4.32
CA LEU A 217 -12.99 16.47 -3.73
C LEU A 217 -13.96 16.99 -2.67
N LEU A 218 -13.55 17.93 -1.82
CA LEU A 218 -14.44 18.60 -0.87
C LEU A 218 -15.57 19.38 -1.56
N GLN A 219 -15.34 19.81 -2.80
CA GLN A 219 -16.32 20.55 -3.60
C GLN A 219 -17.06 19.65 -4.59
N HIS A 220 -16.87 18.34 -4.51
CA HIS A 220 -17.49 17.40 -5.43
C HIS A 220 -19.03 17.49 -5.32
N PRO A 221 -19.80 17.47 -6.44
CA PRO A 221 -21.26 17.61 -6.38
C PRO A 221 -21.97 16.51 -5.57
N ASP A 222 -21.38 15.31 -5.56
CA ASP A 222 -21.81 14.18 -4.73
C ASP A 222 -21.00 14.20 -3.42
N ASP A 223 -21.68 14.56 -2.32
CA ASP A 223 -21.12 14.80 -0.99
C ASP A 223 -20.49 13.56 -0.34
N ARG A 224 -20.87 12.37 -0.82
CA ARG A 224 -20.30 11.09 -0.38
C ARG A 224 -18.79 11.03 -0.57
N TRP A 225 -18.25 11.81 -1.52
CA TRP A 225 -16.82 11.86 -1.82
C TRP A 225 -16.05 12.97 -1.09
N HIS A 226 -16.70 13.73 -0.20
CA HIS A 226 -16.03 14.78 0.55
C HIS A 226 -15.11 14.18 1.63
N PRO A 227 -13.80 14.47 1.65
CA PRO A 227 -12.89 14.04 2.73
C PRO A 227 -13.08 14.91 3.98
N ALA A 228 -14.25 14.81 4.61
CA ALA A 228 -14.67 15.62 5.75
C ALA A 228 -15.03 14.76 6.97
N PRO A 229 -14.69 15.17 8.21
CA PRO A 229 -14.97 14.40 9.43
C PRO A 229 -16.44 13.98 9.60
N GLU A 230 -17.36 14.89 9.29
CA GLU A 230 -18.81 14.73 9.37
C GLU A 230 -19.38 13.80 8.29
N ASN A 231 -18.64 13.56 7.20
CA ASN A 231 -19.09 12.67 6.14
C ASN A 231 -19.02 11.20 6.60
N GLN A 232 -20.18 10.55 6.72
CA GLN A 232 -20.30 9.15 7.10
C GLN A 232 -19.75 8.18 6.05
N TYR A 233 -19.73 8.59 4.78
CA TYR A 233 -19.15 7.79 3.69
C TYR A 233 -17.63 7.86 3.71
N PHE A 234 -17.04 8.94 4.20
CA PHE A 234 -15.60 9.03 4.39
C PHE A 234 -15.18 8.21 5.62
N LEU A 235 -14.50 7.09 5.40
CA LEU A 235 -14.02 6.21 6.45
C LEU A 235 -12.74 6.74 7.11
N GLY A 236 -12.06 7.69 6.44
CA GLY A 236 -10.92 8.42 6.96
C GLY A 236 -9.60 8.10 6.28
N PHE A 237 -8.52 8.58 6.90
CA PHE A 237 -7.14 8.37 6.49
C PHE A 237 -6.52 7.18 7.23
N TYR A 238 -5.67 6.44 6.52
CA TYR A 238 -5.10 5.20 7.00
C TYR A 238 -3.63 5.07 6.58
N ARG A 239 -2.79 4.51 7.46
CA ARG A 239 -1.37 4.28 7.21
C ARG A 239 -1.07 2.80 7.14
N TRP A 240 -0.14 2.40 6.28
CA TRP A 240 0.30 1.01 6.21
C TRP A 240 1.01 0.56 7.49
N LYS A 241 0.64 -0.63 7.97
CA LYS A 241 1.26 -1.29 9.12
C LYS A 241 2.75 -1.61 8.92
N ILE A 242 3.16 -1.87 7.68
CA ILE A 242 4.58 -2.02 7.31
C ILE A 242 5.44 -0.79 7.67
N LEU A 243 4.83 0.36 7.98
CA LEU A 243 5.49 1.62 8.31
C LEU A 243 5.44 1.97 9.79
N ASP A 244 4.77 1.15 10.61
CA ASP A 244 4.71 1.32 12.06
C ASP A 244 6.02 0.87 12.71
#